data_AF-A0A2H0X953-F1
#
_entry.id   AF-A0A2H0X953-F1
#
_cell.length_a   1.000
_cell.length_b   1.000
_cell.length_c   1.000
_cell.angle_alpha   90.00
_cell.angle_beta   90.00
_cell.angle_gamma   90.00
#
_symmetry.space_group_name_H-M   'P 1'
#
loop_
_entity.id
_entity.type
_entity.pdbx_description
1 polymer ?
#
loop_
_entity_poly.entity_id
_entity_poly.type
_entity_poly.pdbx_seq_one_letter_code
_entity_poly.pdbx_strand_id
1 'polypeptide(L)'
;MKKNQKSKILPQFKSEDEERDFWATHDLTDYIDSFEPVELDLSALKPPTRPITVRLPLRLVVDLKRLANKKDVPYQSLLKVYLAEKVREEVLADNKAS
;
A
#
# COMPACT_ATOMS: atom_id res chain seq x y z
N MET A 1 12.69 -5.27 -36.40
CA MET A 1 12.61 -6.68 -36.84
C MET A 1 11.45 -7.33 -36.10
N LYS A 2 10.43 -7.80 -36.82
CA LYS A 2 9.20 -8.38 -36.24
C LYS A 2 9.50 -9.77 -35.66
N LYS A 3 9.28 -9.99 -34.36
CA LYS A 3 9.09 -11.34 -33.82
C LYS A 3 7.58 -11.57 -33.71
N ASN A 4 7.02 -12.30 -34.66
CA ASN A 4 5.71 -12.93 -34.51
C ASN A 4 5.84 -14.02 -33.44
N GLN A 5 5.74 -13.67 -32.17
CA GLN A 5 5.46 -14.66 -31.14
C GLN A 5 3.95 -14.83 -31.11
N LYS A 6 3.49 -16.01 -31.50
CA LYS A 6 2.08 -16.38 -31.37
C LYS A 6 1.79 -16.37 -29.87
N SER A 7 0.94 -15.46 -29.42
CA SER A 7 0.43 -15.47 -28.05
C SER A 7 -0.21 -16.83 -27.80
N LYS A 8 0.26 -17.52 -26.76
CA LYS A 8 -0.32 -18.81 -26.38
C LYS A 8 -1.68 -18.52 -25.76
N ILE A 9 -2.69 -19.27 -26.18
CA ILE A 9 -4.04 -19.16 -25.61
C ILE A 9 -3.99 -19.72 -24.19
N LEU A 10 -4.47 -18.96 -23.21
CA LEU A 10 -4.60 -19.41 -21.83
C LEU A 10 -5.48 -20.68 -21.77
N PRO A 11 -5.00 -21.78 -21.19
CA PRO A 11 -5.83 -22.97 -21.02
C PRO A 11 -6.92 -22.73 -19.97
N GLN A 12 -8.07 -23.38 -20.09
CA GLN A 12 -9.10 -23.38 -19.04
C GLN A 12 -8.69 -24.35 -17.94
N PHE A 13 -8.34 -23.81 -16.77
CA PHE A 13 -8.05 -24.60 -15.57
C PHE A 13 -9.36 -24.99 -14.87
N LYS A 14 -9.40 -26.19 -14.30
CA LYS A 14 -10.58 -26.67 -13.53
C LYS A 14 -10.42 -26.45 -12.03
N SER A 15 -9.19 -26.24 -11.55
CA SER A 15 -8.85 -26.02 -10.15
C SER A 15 -7.69 -25.03 -9.99
N GLU A 16 -7.64 -24.33 -8.86
CA GLU A 16 -6.53 -23.42 -8.49
C GLU A 16 -5.19 -24.18 -8.40
N ASP A 17 -5.20 -25.44 -7.97
CA ASP A 17 -4.00 -26.27 -7.87
C ASP A 17 -3.37 -26.56 -9.25
N GLU A 18 -4.20 -26.80 -10.27
CA GLU A 18 -3.73 -27.02 -11.65
C GLU A 18 -3.12 -25.74 -12.24
N GLU A 19 -3.70 -24.59 -11.92
CA GLU A 19 -3.19 -23.29 -12.33
C GLU A 19 -1.82 -23.00 -11.68
N ARG A 20 -1.68 -23.30 -10.38
CA ARG A 20 -0.42 -23.15 -9.65
C ARG A 20 0.70 -24.01 -10.24
N ASP A 21 0.43 -25.27 -10.52
CA ASP A 21 1.40 -26.20 -11.11
C ASP A 21 1.77 -25.80 -12.54
N PHE A 22 0.81 -25.26 -13.29
CA PHE A 22 1.04 -24.74 -14.63
C PHE A 22 1.98 -23.52 -14.59
N TRP A 23 1.69 -22.51 -13.75
CA TRP A 23 2.51 -21.31 -13.60
C TRP A 23 3.87 -21.56 -12.92
N ALA A 24 4.01 -22.65 -12.16
CA ALA A 24 5.32 -23.08 -11.66
C ALA A 24 6.28 -23.51 -12.79
N THR A 25 5.71 -23.91 -13.94
CA THR A 25 6.48 -24.43 -15.08
C THR A 25 6.48 -23.48 -16.29
N HIS A 26 5.54 -22.53 -16.37
CA HIS A 26 5.35 -21.63 -17.51
C HIS A 26 5.61 -20.16 -17.16
N ASP A 27 6.24 -19.43 -18.08
CA ASP A 27 6.51 -18.00 -17.93
C ASP A 27 5.27 -17.16 -18.27
N LEU A 28 4.90 -16.25 -17.37
CA LEU A 28 3.81 -15.30 -17.53
C LEU A 28 3.97 -14.40 -18.76
N THR A 29 5.21 -14.12 -19.18
CA THR A 29 5.50 -13.23 -20.32
C THR A 29 5.00 -13.77 -21.66
N ASP A 30 4.85 -15.09 -21.80
CA ASP A 30 4.32 -15.74 -23.01
C ASP A 30 2.79 -15.58 -23.19
N TYR A 31 2.10 -15.11 -22.15
CA TYR A 31 0.63 -15.03 -22.09
C TYR A 31 0.10 -13.60 -21.88
N ILE A 32 0.98 -12.58 -21.80
CA ILE A 32 0.61 -11.17 -21.53
C ILE A 32 -0.47 -10.66 -22.49
N ASP A 33 -0.39 -10.98 -23.79
CA ASP A 33 -1.34 -10.54 -24.81
C ASP A 33 -2.77 -11.11 -24.63
N SER A 34 -2.92 -12.15 -23.81
CA SER A 34 -4.21 -12.79 -23.52
C SER A 34 -4.86 -12.32 -22.21
N PHE A 35 -4.16 -11.51 -21.42
CA PHE A 35 -4.74 -10.87 -20.24
C PHE A 35 -5.43 -9.56 -20.63
N GLU A 36 -6.65 -9.36 -20.13
CA GLU A 36 -7.32 -8.08 -20.23
C GLU A 36 -6.73 -7.10 -19.21
N PRO A 37 -6.42 -5.85 -19.60
CA PRO A 37 -5.98 -4.83 -18.66
C PRO A 37 -7.12 -4.53 -17.68
N VAL A 38 -6.93 -4.88 -16.41
CA VAL A 38 -7.87 -4.54 -15.35
C VAL A 38 -7.56 -3.12 -14.87
N GLU A 39 -8.50 -2.21 -15.06
CA GLU A 39 -8.47 -0.89 -14.43
C GLU A 39 -8.80 -1.04 -12.94
N LEU A 40 -7.77 -1.25 -12.12
CA LEU A 40 -7.90 -1.32 -10.67
C LEU A 40 -8.02 0.09 -10.09
N ASP A 41 -9.23 0.53 -9.76
CA ASP A 41 -9.44 1.73 -8.95
C ASP A 41 -9.15 1.42 -7.47
N LEU A 42 -7.89 1.59 -7.08
CA LEU A 42 -7.44 1.46 -5.69
C LEU A 42 -7.78 2.68 -4.81
N SER A 43 -8.60 3.63 -5.28
CA SER A 43 -9.00 4.80 -4.49
C SER A 43 -9.73 4.42 -3.20
N ALA A 44 -10.44 3.28 -3.20
CA ALA A 44 -11.10 2.73 -2.02
C ALA A 44 -10.13 2.21 -0.93
N LEU A 45 -8.84 2.02 -1.25
CA LEU A 45 -7.82 1.62 -0.28
C LEU A 45 -7.32 2.79 0.58
N LYS A 46 -7.70 4.03 0.29
CA LYS A 46 -7.34 5.18 1.14
C LYS A 46 -8.21 5.18 2.41
N PRO A 47 -7.61 5.13 3.61
CA PRO A 47 -8.36 5.27 4.84
C PRO A 47 -9.13 6.60 4.85
N PRO A 48 -10.42 6.59 5.23
CA PRO A 48 -11.20 7.82 5.31
C PRO A 48 -10.57 8.77 6.34
N THR A 49 -10.41 10.05 5.99
CA THR A 49 -9.91 11.08 6.91
C THR A 49 -11.04 11.97 7.38
N ARG A 50 -11.03 12.34 8.67
CA ARG A 50 -11.99 13.28 9.25
C ARG A 50 -11.23 14.50 9.78
N PRO A 51 -11.62 15.74 9.42
CA PRO A 51 -11.01 16.93 9.98
C PRO A 51 -11.34 17.02 11.47
N ILE A 52 -10.33 17.25 12.30
CA ILE A 52 -10.49 17.49 13.73
C ILE A 52 -9.78 18.79 14.12
N THR A 53 -10.36 19.52 15.07
CA THR A 53 -9.71 20.68 15.68
C THR A 53 -9.15 20.28 17.04
N VAL A 54 -7.82 20.37 17.18
CA VAL A 54 -7.11 20.04 18.43
C VAL A 54 -6.34 21.26 18.90
N ARG A 55 -6.39 21.53 20.21
CA ARG A 55 -5.58 22.59 20.83
C ARG A 55 -4.23 22.02 21.22
N LEU A 56 -3.16 22.64 20.76
CA LEU A 56 -1.79 22.26 21.08
C LEU A 56 -1.05 23.44 21.73
N PRO A 57 -0.14 23.18 22.69
CA PRO A 57 0.73 24.23 23.22
C PRO A 57 1.59 24.86 22.11
N LEU A 58 1.76 26.18 22.14
CA LEU A 58 2.50 26.91 21.11
C LEU A 58 3.92 26.38 20.92
N ARG A 59 4.62 26.08 22.02
CA ARG A 59 5.99 25.55 22.01
C ARG A 59 6.08 24.23 21.22
N LEU A 60 5.12 23.33 21.44
CA LEU A 60 5.08 22.04 20.73
C LEU A 60 4.88 22.23 19.22
N VAL A 61 4.03 23.17 18.81
CA VAL A 61 3.82 23.48 17.38
C VAL A 61 5.10 24.01 16.74
N VAL A 62 5.82 24.88 17.44
CA VAL A 62 7.11 25.43 16.96
C VAL A 62 8.15 24.32 16.82
N ASP A 63 8.26 23.43 17.81
CA ASP A 63 9.22 22.32 17.79
C ASP A 63 8.87 21.30 16.70
N LEU A 64 7.58 20.99 16.49
CA LEU A 64 7.11 20.14 15.39
C LEU A 64 7.46 20.73 14.03
N LYS A 65 7.27 22.05 13.83
CA LYS A 65 7.65 22.71 12.57
C LYS A 65 9.16 22.63 12.31
N ARG A 66 9.99 22.82 13.33
CA ARG A 66 11.45 22.68 13.21
C ARG A 66 11.85 21.25 12.84
N LEU A 67 11.27 20.26 13.50
CA LEU A 67 11.52 18.85 13.21
C LEU A 67 11.07 18.45 11.81
N ALA A 68 9.92 18.96 11.37
CA ALA A 68 9.37 18.73 10.05
C ALA A 68 10.28 19.29 8.96
N ASN A 69 10.74 20.53 9.11
CA ASN A 69 11.71 21.15 8.20
C ASN A 69 13.02 20.36 8.16
N LYS A 70 13.54 19.89 9.30
CA LYS A 70 14.76 19.06 9.35
C LYS A 70 14.61 17.73 8.59
N LYS A 71 13.39 17.18 8.55
CA LYS A 71 13.05 15.93 7.87
C LYS A 71 12.54 16.14 6.44
N ASP A 72 12.52 17.40 5.96
CA ASP A 72 11.97 17.80 4.66
C ASP A 72 10.53 17.29 4.41
N VAL A 73 9.70 17.37 5.45
CA VAL A 73 8.27 16.97 5.38
C VAL A 73 7.37 18.09 5.91
N PRO A 74 6.11 18.18 5.45
CA PRO A 74 5.14 19.09 6.04
C PRO A 74 4.84 18.76 7.51
N TYR A 75 4.72 19.77 8.37
CA TYR A 75 4.47 19.56 9.81
C TYR A 75 3.18 18.78 10.10
N GLN A 76 2.15 18.95 9.26
CA GLN A 76 0.89 18.22 9.37
C GLN A 76 1.08 16.72 9.06
N SER A 77 1.92 16.40 8.09
CA SER A 77 2.27 15.01 7.76
C SER A 77 3.07 14.38 8.90
N LEU A 78 4.07 15.09 9.43
CA LEU A 78 4.86 14.61 10.57
C LEU A 78 3.97 14.36 11.81
N LEU A 79 3.05 15.28 12.09
CA LEU A 79 2.10 15.14 13.20
C LEU A 79 1.26 13.87 13.07
N LYS A 80 0.75 13.58 11.87
CA LYS A 80 -0.04 12.36 11.62
C LYS A 80 0.79 11.10 11.86
N VAL A 81 2.04 11.07 11.39
CA VAL A 81 2.94 9.93 11.56
C VAL A 81 3.20 9.68 13.04
N TYR A 82 3.60 10.71 13.79
CA TYR A 82 3.90 10.57 15.22
C TYR A 82 2.68 10.16 16.05
N LEU A 83 1.49 10.71 15.75
CA LEU A 83 0.26 10.28 16.41
C LEU A 83 -0.05 8.81 16.14
N ALA A 84 0.08 8.37 14.88
CA ALA A 84 -0.15 6.98 14.50
C ALA A 84 0.87 6.03 15.17
N GLU A 85 2.14 6.42 15.24
CA GLU A 85 3.19 5.66 15.93
C GLU A 85 2.87 5.52 17.42
N LYS A 86 2.58 6.63 18.11
CA LYS A 86 2.27 6.60 19.54
C LYS A 86 1.04 5.76 19.85
N VAL A 87 -0.03 5.87 19.07
CA VAL A 87 -1.23 5.03 19.25
C VAL A 87 -0.90 3.55 19.05
N ARG A 88 -0.10 3.19 18.04
CA ARG A 88 0.31 1.80 17.83
C ARG A 88 1.16 1.27 18.99
N GLU A 89 2.08 2.07 19.50
CA GLU A 89 2.91 1.69 20.65
C GLU A 89 2.05 1.35 21.88
N GLU A 90 1.09 2.21 22.22
CA GLU A 90 0.17 1.99 23.35
C GLU A 90 -0.72 0.76 23.13
N VAL A 91 -1.34 0.63 21.95
CA VAL A 91 -2.19 -0.53 21.63
C VAL A 91 -1.40 -1.84 21.68
N LEU A 92 -0.15 -1.84 21.21
CA LEU A 92 0.72 -3.03 21.29
C LEU A 92 1.14 -3.34 22.73
N ALA A 93 1.33 -2.32 23.58
CA ALA A 93 1.64 -2.50 24.98
C ALA A 93 0.45 -3.11 25.75
N ASP A 94 -0.76 -2.62 25.51
CA ASP A 94 -1.99 -3.11 26.14
C ASP A 94 -2.28 -4.58 25.77
N ASN A 95 -2.11 -4.95 24.50
CA ASN A 95 -2.31 -6.31 24.02
C ASN A 95 -1.28 -7.32 24.54
N LYS A 96 -0.15 -6.85 25.07
CA LYS A 96 0.91 -7.69 25.64
C LYS A 96 0.75 -7.90 27.16
N ALA A 97 -0.15 -7.12 27.78
CA ALA A 97 -0.45 -7.16 29.21
C ALA A 97 -1.75 -7.93 29.53
N SER A 98 -2.53 -8.32 28.51
CA SER A 98 -3.60 -9.35 28.58
C SER A 98 -3.08 -10.70 28.14
#